data_AF-A0A7S3E1E6-F1
#
_entry.id   AF-A0A7S3E1E6-F1
#
_cell.length_a   1.000
_cell.length_b   1.000
_cell.length_c   1.000
_cell.angle_alpha   90.00
_cell.angle_beta   90.00
_cell.angle_gamma   90.00
#
_symmetry.space_group_name_H-M   'P 1'
#
loop_
_entity.id
_entity.type
_entity.pdbx_description
1 polymer ?
#
loop_
_entity_poly.entity_id
_entity_poly.type
_entity_poly.pdbx_seq_one_letter_code
_entity_poly.pdbx_strand_id
1 'polypeptide(L)'
;RLARRGGVKRLAAGVYGETRICLQQYLSTVLKDLVALVESADRFTVTVMDVVFALKRNGQSLYGYGEAYPQTRAQRVARLKKRIALQAADLAAVSSSSSSFSQSQTQSSSGADEGRGQRAEAAVDSKAEAEAKSMAKAAPVQLILEVVQKTLAEYFLRERADVCKAQTALTEVNAALALRKEAPVSAETLQQFLALLQKRNHVMCSNEDIYLI
;
A
#
# COMPACT_ATOMS: atom_id res chain seq x y z
N ARG A 1 -21.58 6.13 -31.95
CA ARG A 1 -20.35 5.68 -32.65
C ARG A 1 -20.35 4.18 -32.93
N LEU A 2 -20.52 3.30 -31.93
CA LEU A 2 -20.54 1.83 -32.07
C LEU A 2 -21.29 1.30 -33.32
N ALA A 3 -22.57 1.68 -33.50
CA ALA A 3 -23.38 1.24 -34.64
C ALA A 3 -22.73 1.50 -36.02
N ARG A 4 -21.91 2.57 -36.18
CA ARG A 4 -21.18 2.84 -37.43
C ARG A 4 -20.02 1.87 -37.66
N ARG A 5 -19.38 1.37 -36.60
CA ARG A 5 -18.37 0.30 -36.69
C ARG A 5 -19.02 -1.05 -37.00
N GLY A 6 -20.25 -1.28 -36.52
CA GLY A 6 -21.10 -2.42 -36.91
C GLY A 6 -21.83 -2.25 -38.25
N GLY A 7 -21.33 -1.43 -39.18
CA GLY A 7 -21.88 -1.29 -40.54
C GLY A 7 -23.22 -0.55 -40.69
N VAL A 8 -23.86 -0.08 -39.61
CA VAL A 8 -25.22 0.48 -39.67
C VAL A 8 -25.25 1.83 -40.39
N LYS A 9 -25.86 1.85 -41.60
CA LYS A 9 -25.89 3.02 -42.51
C LYS A 9 -26.96 4.07 -42.15
N ARG A 10 -28.10 3.67 -41.56
CA ARG A 10 -29.11 4.58 -40.99
C ARG A 10 -29.58 4.03 -39.63
N LEU A 11 -29.79 4.92 -38.66
CA LEU A 11 -30.29 4.58 -37.32
C LEU A 11 -31.40 5.58 -36.96
N ALA A 12 -32.50 5.11 -36.38
CA ALA A 12 -33.61 5.97 -35.96
C ALA A 12 -33.22 6.83 -34.74
N ALA A 13 -33.89 7.97 -34.56
CA ALA A 13 -33.54 8.94 -33.52
C ALA A 13 -33.80 8.43 -32.08
N GLY A 14 -34.92 7.74 -31.84
CA GLY A 14 -35.29 7.22 -30.52
C GLY A 14 -34.27 6.23 -29.93
N VAL A 15 -33.65 5.41 -30.78
CA VAL A 15 -32.67 4.38 -30.40
C VAL A 15 -31.49 4.98 -29.62
N TYR A 16 -31.09 6.23 -29.88
CA TYR A 16 -30.03 6.88 -29.11
C TYR A 16 -30.42 7.16 -27.65
N GLY A 17 -31.69 7.45 -27.37
CA GLY A 17 -32.22 7.65 -26.03
C GLY A 17 -32.38 6.32 -25.29
N GLU A 18 -33.06 5.36 -25.92
CA GLU A 18 -33.27 4.00 -25.39
C GLU A 18 -31.95 3.32 -25.02
N THR A 19 -30.98 3.30 -25.94
CA THR A 19 -29.65 2.71 -25.69
C THR A 19 -28.93 3.39 -24.52
N ARG A 20 -29.12 4.70 -24.33
CA ARG A 20 -28.51 5.44 -23.21
C ARG A 20 -29.11 5.02 -21.87
N ILE A 21 -30.43 4.82 -21.81
CA ILE A 21 -31.13 4.33 -20.62
C ILE A 21 -30.62 2.93 -20.25
N CYS A 22 -30.54 2.00 -21.21
CA CYS A 22 -30.00 0.66 -20.96
C CYS A 22 -28.56 0.68 -20.44
N LEU A 23 -27.69 1.52 -21.02
CA LEU A 23 -26.31 1.69 -20.55
C LEU A 23 -26.22 2.28 -19.15
N GLN A 24 -27.07 3.26 -18.81
CA GLN A 24 -27.13 3.84 -17.47
C GLN A 24 -27.65 2.84 -16.43
N GLN A 25 -28.66 2.04 -16.76
CA GLN A 25 -29.18 0.98 -15.91
C GLN A 25 -28.11 -0.09 -15.63
N TYR A 26 -27.47 -0.62 -16.68
CA TYR A 26 -26.37 -1.59 -16.57
C TYR A 26 -25.23 -1.07 -15.68
N LEU A 27 -24.76 0.16 -15.94
CA LEU A 27 -23.67 0.77 -15.18
C LEU A 27 -24.09 1.03 -13.72
N SER A 28 -25.36 1.38 -13.47
CA SER A 28 -25.88 1.55 -12.10
C SER A 28 -25.93 0.23 -11.32
N THR A 29 -26.15 -0.92 -11.97
CA THR A 29 -26.05 -2.23 -11.32
C THR A 29 -24.61 -2.56 -10.97
N VAL A 30 -23.68 -2.45 -11.93
CA VAL A 30 -22.25 -2.72 -11.70
C VAL A 30 -21.66 -1.80 -10.64
N LEU A 31 -22.04 -0.51 -10.61
CA LEU A 31 -21.60 0.41 -9.56
C LEU A 31 -22.13 0.04 -8.16
N LYS A 32 -23.33 -0.51 -8.04
CA LYS A 32 -23.86 -0.97 -6.73
C LYS A 32 -23.07 -2.16 -6.19
N ASP A 33 -22.77 -3.15 -7.04
CA ASP A 33 -21.90 -4.26 -6.67
C ASP A 33 -20.48 -3.74 -6.32
N LEU A 34 -19.96 -2.74 -7.04
CA LEU A 34 -18.64 -2.15 -6.76
C LEU A 34 -18.57 -1.40 -5.44
N VAL A 35 -19.56 -0.57 -5.15
CA VAL A 35 -19.64 0.17 -3.88
C VAL A 35 -19.73 -0.82 -2.72
N ALA A 36 -20.57 -1.86 -2.82
CA ALA A 36 -20.65 -2.91 -1.81
C ALA A 36 -19.31 -3.65 -1.58
N LEU A 37 -18.50 -3.89 -2.62
CA LEU A 37 -17.18 -4.53 -2.52
C LEU A 37 -16.09 -3.63 -1.91
N VAL A 38 -16.28 -2.32 -1.97
CA VAL A 38 -15.33 -1.31 -1.50
C VAL A 38 -15.68 -0.87 -0.07
N GLU A 39 -16.98 -0.74 0.23
CA GLU A 39 -17.54 -0.60 1.58
C GLU A 39 -17.26 -1.85 2.43
N SER A 40 -17.49 -3.06 1.92
CA SER A 40 -17.16 -4.32 2.65
C SER A 40 -15.66 -4.59 2.76
N ALA A 41 -14.81 -3.62 2.41
CA ALA A 41 -13.37 -3.67 2.51
C ALA A 41 -12.78 -2.37 3.09
N ASP A 42 -13.62 -1.50 3.68
CA ASP A 42 -13.26 -0.24 4.35
C ASP A 42 -12.28 0.66 3.56
N ARG A 43 -12.44 0.69 2.23
CA ARG A 43 -11.66 1.53 1.31
C ARG A 43 -12.53 2.66 0.76
N PHE A 44 -11.91 3.79 0.45
CA PHE A 44 -12.55 4.88 -0.31
C PHE A 44 -12.23 4.81 -1.82
N THR A 45 -11.48 3.80 -2.25
CA THR A 45 -10.91 3.68 -3.60
C THR A 45 -11.33 2.37 -4.28
N VAL A 46 -11.98 2.49 -5.44
CA VAL A 46 -12.30 1.35 -6.31
C VAL A 46 -11.03 0.93 -7.05
N THR A 47 -10.57 -0.31 -6.85
CA THR A 47 -9.45 -0.87 -7.60
C THR A 47 -9.93 -1.60 -8.85
N VAL A 48 -9.01 -1.84 -9.80
CA VAL A 48 -9.26 -2.66 -10.99
C VAL A 48 -9.77 -4.06 -10.62
N MET A 49 -9.34 -4.60 -9.47
CA MET A 49 -9.75 -5.93 -9.03
C MET A 49 -11.21 -5.98 -8.58
N ASP A 50 -11.70 -4.93 -7.93
CA ASP A 50 -13.10 -4.82 -7.53
C ASP A 50 -13.99 -4.84 -8.79
N VAL A 51 -13.60 -4.09 -9.84
CA VAL A 51 -14.30 -4.04 -11.15
C VAL A 51 -14.36 -5.42 -11.80
N VAL A 52 -13.23 -6.15 -11.85
CA VAL A 52 -13.20 -7.51 -12.42
C VAL A 52 -14.08 -8.48 -11.61
N PHE A 53 -14.18 -8.32 -10.29
CA PHE A 53 -15.03 -9.17 -9.45
C PHE A 53 -16.53 -8.85 -9.62
N ALA A 54 -16.91 -7.58 -9.64
CA ALA A 54 -18.30 -7.14 -9.87
C ALA A 54 -18.83 -7.57 -11.25
N LEU A 55 -18.01 -7.46 -12.30
CA LEU A 55 -18.37 -7.96 -13.63
C LEU A 55 -18.55 -9.48 -13.63
N LYS A 56 -17.62 -10.22 -13.00
CA LYS A 56 -17.67 -11.69 -12.92
C LYS A 56 -18.90 -12.20 -12.16
N ARG A 57 -19.32 -11.51 -11.10
CA ARG A 57 -20.58 -11.75 -10.38
C ARG A 57 -21.80 -11.59 -11.29
N ASN A 58 -21.78 -10.63 -12.20
CA ASN A 58 -22.81 -10.40 -13.22
C ASN A 58 -22.61 -11.27 -14.49
N GLY A 59 -21.82 -12.34 -14.42
CA GLY A 59 -21.61 -13.30 -15.52
C GLY A 59 -20.73 -12.78 -16.67
N GLN A 60 -20.10 -11.61 -16.53
CA GLN A 60 -19.29 -10.99 -17.57
C GLN A 60 -17.80 -11.02 -17.21
N SER A 61 -16.95 -11.48 -18.13
CA SER A 61 -15.49 -11.56 -17.90
C SER A 61 -14.75 -10.57 -18.81
N LEU A 62 -13.91 -9.73 -18.19
CA LEU A 62 -13.08 -8.75 -18.91
C LEU A 62 -11.72 -9.36 -19.24
N TYR A 63 -11.56 -9.80 -20.49
CA TYR A 63 -10.29 -10.36 -20.98
C TYR A 63 -9.17 -9.30 -21.00
N GLY A 64 -7.92 -9.74 -20.76
CA GLY A 64 -6.76 -8.86 -20.60
C GLY A 64 -6.58 -8.31 -19.17
N TYR A 65 -7.54 -8.51 -18.26
CA TYR A 65 -7.48 -8.05 -16.87
C TYR A 65 -7.62 -9.24 -15.92
N GLY A 66 -6.51 -9.81 -15.46
CA GLY A 66 -6.56 -10.97 -14.55
C GLY A 66 -5.24 -11.54 -14.02
N GLU A 67 -4.09 -11.27 -14.64
CA GLU A 67 -2.79 -11.80 -14.16
C GLU A 67 -2.38 -11.28 -12.78
N ALA A 68 -2.94 -10.13 -12.37
CA ALA A 68 -2.75 -9.49 -11.08
C ALA A 68 -3.90 -9.73 -10.07
N TYR A 69 -4.64 -10.85 -10.18
CA TYR A 69 -5.50 -11.28 -9.07
C TYR A 69 -4.67 -11.41 -7.78
N PRO A 70 -5.20 -11.05 -6.58
CA PRO A 70 -4.54 -11.34 -5.31
C PRO A 70 -4.17 -12.82 -5.27
N GLN A 71 -2.86 -13.10 -5.24
CA GLN A 71 -2.31 -14.40 -5.58
C GLN A 71 -3.02 -15.54 -4.83
N THR A 72 -3.46 -16.56 -5.57
CA THR A 72 -4.07 -17.76 -4.99
C THR A 72 -3.13 -18.35 -3.93
N ARG A 73 -3.67 -19.07 -2.93
CA ARG A 73 -2.86 -19.65 -1.85
C ARG A 73 -1.67 -20.47 -2.39
N ALA A 74 -1.86 -21.19 -3.50
CA ALA A 74 -0.81 -21.91 -4.21
C ALA A 74 0.28 -20.98 -4.81
N GLN A 75 -0.11 -19.91 -5.51
CA GLN A 75 0.83 -18.93 -6.07
C GLN A 75 1.64 -18.20 -4.99
N ARG A 76 1.01 -17.81 -3.87
CA ARG A 76 1.74 -17.23 -2.71
C ARG A 76 2.76 -18.20 -2.13
N VAL A 77 2.37 -19.47 -1.92
CA VAL A 77 3.29 -20.52 -1.44
C VAL A 77 4.43 -20.77 -2.43
N ALA A 78 4.17 -20.76 -3.75
CA ALA A 78 5.21 -20.91 -4.76
C ALA A 78 6.21 -19.74 -4.75
N ARG A 79 5.72 -18.49 -4.65
CA ARG A 79 6.57 -17.29 -4.57
C ARG A 79 7.39 -17.24 -3.28
N LEU A 80 6.82 -17.68 -2.15
CA LEU A 80 7.52 -17.81 -0.87
C LEU A 80 8.63 -18.88 -0.93
N LYS A 81 8.31 -20.08 -1.44
CA LYS A 81 9.32 -21.14 -1.66
C LYS A 81 10.47 -20.66 -2.55
N LYS A 82 10.17 -19.88 -3.60
CA LYS A 82 11.21 -19.29 -4.48
C LYS A 82 12.07 -18.25 -3.77
N ARG A 83 11.53 -17.41 -2.87
CA ARG A 83 12.35 -16.49 -2.03
C ARG A 83 13.26 -17.26 -1.07
N ILE A 84 12.74 -18.26 -0.37
CA ILE A 84 13.50 -19.07 0.59
C ILE A 84 14.66 -19.80 -0.10
N ALA A 85 14.42 -20.40 -1.28
CA ALA A 85 15.46 -21.11 -2.04
C ALA A 85 16.59 -20.17 -2.51
N LEU A 86 16.28 -18.93 -2.89
CA LEU A 86 17.29 -17.93 -3.26
C LEU A 86 18.10 -17.48 -2.03
N GLN A 87 17.43 -17.13 -0.92
CA GLN A 87 18.12 -16.71 0.30
C GLN A 87 19.02 -17.82 0.90
N ALA A 88 18.66 -19.09 0.73
CA ALA A 88 19.52 -20.20 1.10
C ALA A 88 20.80 -20.31 0.24
N ALA A 89 20.71 -19.97 -1.05
CA ALA A 89 21.88 -19.91 -1.94
C ALA A 89 22.77 -18.70 -1.60
N ASP A 90 22.18 -17.54 -1.32
CA ASP A 90 22.90 -16.33 -0.90
C ASP A 90 23.67 -16.58 0.42
N LEU A 91 23.05 -17.22 1.40
CA LEU A 91 23.69 -17.60 2.67
C LEU A 91 24.82 -18.62 2.49
N ALA A 92 24.69 -19.57 1.56
CA ALA A 92 25.77 -20.51 1.24
C ALA A 92 27.01 -19.77 0.69
N ALA A 93 26.83 -18.76 -0.17
CA ALA A 93 27.91 -17.92 -0.70
C ALA A 93 28.60 -17.04 0.37
N VAL A 94 27.86 -16.62 1.41
CA VAL A 94 28.44 -15.89 2.56
C VAL A 94 29.22 -16.82 3.48
N SER A 95 28.79 -18.08 3.66
CA SER A 95 29.52 -19.06 4.51
C SER A 95 30.89 -19.45 3.97
N SER A 96 31.16 -19.24 2.68
CA SER A 96 32.44 -19.51 2.01
C SER A 96 33.43 -18.33 2.01
N SER A 97 33.10 -17.18 2.59
CA SER A 97 33.95 -15.96 2.56
C SER A 97 34.40 -15.44 3.94
N SER A 98 34.13 -16.17 5.02
CA SER A 98 34.38 -15.74 6.41
C SER A 98 35.53 -16.45 7.14
N SER A 99 36.38 -17.20 6.42
CA SER A 99 37.39 -18.10 7.00
C SER A 99 38.76 -17.47 7.34
N SER A 100 38.87 -16.14 7.45
CA SER A 100 40.16 -15.46 7.61
C SER A 100 40.16 -14.18 8.48
N PHE A 101 39.77 -14.28 9.76
CA PHE A 101 40.29 -13.36 10.80
C PHE A 101 40.37 -14.00 12.20
N SER A 102 41.45 -13.71 12.91
CA SER A 102 41.76 -14.07 14.31
C SER A 102 42.65 -12.94 14.85
N GLN A 103 42.80 -12.64 16.15
CA GLN A 103 42.40 -13.23 17.44
C GLN A 103 42.15 -12.03 18.42
N SER A 104 41.52 -12.14 19.60
CA SER A 104 42.12 -12.65 20.85
C SER A 104 41.11 -12.70 22.03
N GLN A 105 41.56 -13.05 23.24
CA GLN A 105 40.80 -13.35 24.49
C GLN A 105 40.36 -12.05 25.25
N THR A 106 39.56 -12.01 26.34
CA THR A 106 39.33 -12.92 27.51
C THR A 106 37.95 -12.78 28.21
N GLN A 107 37.46 -13.88 28.85
CA GLN A 107 36.74 -14.10 30.15
C GLN A 107 36.00 -12.92 30.89
N SER A 108 34.90 -13.04 31.67
CA SER A 108 34.20 -14.16 32.36
C SER A 108 32.76 -13.81 32.90
N SER A 109 31.90 -14.82 33.18
CA SER A 109 30.78 -14.89 34.22
C SER A 109 29.61 -13.86 34.21
N SER A 110 28.35 -14.10 34.66
CA SER A 110 27.60 -15.31 35.14
C SER A 110 26.09 -15.02 35.45
N GLY A 111 25.17 -15.99 35.26
CA GLY A 111 23.99 -16.24 36.15
C GLY A 111 22.53 -15.92 35.69
N ALA A 112 21.60 -16.87 35.96
CA ALA A 112 20.15 -16.73 36.35
C ALA A 112 19.13 -15.95 35.45
N ASP A 113 17.79 -16.23 35.39
CA ASP A 113 16.91 -17.38 35.75
C ASP A 113 15.49 -17.20 35.07
N GLU A 114 14.51 -18.09 35.30
CA GLU A 114 13.10 -18.12 34.78
C GLU A 114 12.19 -16.93 35.21
N GLY A 115 10.97 -16.62 34.69
CA GLY A 115 10.11 -17.16 33.59
C GLY A 115 8.62 -16.68 33.68
N ARG A 116 7.75 -17.07 32.71
CA ARG A 116 6.22 -16.98 32.69
C ARG A 116 5.53 -15.60 32.37
N GLY A 117 4.24 -15.61 31.93
CA GLY A 117 3.42 -14.41 31.54
C GLY A 117 1.93 -14.68 31.15
N GLN A 118 1.14 -13.68 30.64
CA GLN A 118 -0.26 -13.82 30.10
C GLN A 118 -0.97 -12.55 29.44
N ARG A 119 -1.45 -12.65 28.18
CA ARG A 119 -2.79 -12.28 27.54
C ARG A 119 -3.48 -10.83 27.51
N ALA A 120 -3.86 -10.33 26.30
CA ALA A 120 -5.03 -9.46 25.87
C ALA A 120 -5.13 -7.89 26.06
N GLU A 121 -5.96 -7.06 25.33
CA GLU A 121 -6.31 -6.82 23.87
C GLU A 121 -7.61 -5.91 23.62
N ALA A 122 -7.62 -4.66 23.02
CA ALA A 122 -8.80 -3.93 22.36
C ALA A 122 -8.66 -2.41 21.86
N ALA A 123 -9.29 -2.02 20.70
CA ALA A 123 -9.80 -0.67 20.16
C ALA A 123 -8.87 0.55 19.76
N VAL A 124 -9.08 1.54 18.83
CA VAL A 124 -10.10 2.00 17.77
C VAL A 124 -10.98 3.27 18.14
N ASP A 125 -11.32 4.39 17.40
CA ASP A 125 -11.14 5.01 16.02
C ASP A 125 -11.43 6.59 15.90
N SER A 126 -11.10 7.27 14.75
CA SER A 126 -11.92 8.28 13.95
C SER A 126 -11.42 9.73 13.56
N LYS A 127 -11.67 10.13 12.28
CA LYS A 127 -11.83 11.49 11.61
C LYS A 127 -10.68 12.55 11.47
N ALA A 128 -10.37 13.01 10.23
CA ALA A 128 -9.91 14.40 9.90
C ALA A 128 -9.88 14.80 8.38
N GLU A 129 -10.66 15.79 7.93
CA GLU A 129 -10.75 16.16 6.49
C GLU A 129 -10.16 17.54 6.08
N ALA A 130 -10.19 18.56 6.95
CA ALA A 130 -10.58 19.93 6.55
C ALA A 130 -9.58 20.86 5.79
N GLU A 131 -8.26 20.75 5.93
CA GLU A 131 -7.38 21.93 5.69
C GLU A 131 -6.58 21.95 4.37
N ALA A 132 -6.86 22.95 3.53
CA ALA A 132 -6.24 23.16 2.21
C ALA A 132 -5.42 24.47 2.08
N LYS A 133 -5.01 25.11 3.18
CA LYS A 133 -4.56 26.52 3.22
C LYS A 133 -3.04 26.79 3.22
N SER A 134 -2.19 25.77 3.20
CA SER A 134 -0.75 25.90 3.56
C SER A 134 0.23 26.31 2.44
N MET A 135 -0.21 26.37 1.18
CA MET A 135 0.67 26.18 0.01
C MET A 135 1.71 27.27 -0.34
N ALA A 136 1.71 28.45 0.30
CA ALA A 136 2.67 29.54 -0.01
C ALA A 136 3.77 29.72 1.05
N LYS A 137 3.53 29.35 2.32
CA LYS A 137 4.56 29.31 3.38
C LYS A 137 5.40 28.02 3.30
N ALA A 138 5.48 27.44 2.09
CA ALA A 138 5.57 26.00 1.89
C ALA A 138 6.91 25.50 1.35
N ALA A 139 7.85 26.36 0.97
CA ALA A 139 9.19 25.94 0.55
C ALA A 139 9.86 24.95 1.55
N PRO A 140 9.91 25.22 2.88
CA PRO A 140 10.42 24.22 3.82
C PRO A 140 9.49 23.02 4.00
N VAL A 141 8.17 23.22 3.88
CA VAL A 141 7.15 22.16 4.06
C VAL A 141 7.20 21.13 2.93
N GLN A 142 7.46 21.57 1.70
CA GLN A 142 7.60 20.73 0.51
C GLN A 142 8.89 19.91 0.57
N LEU A 143 10.01 20.53 0.98
CA LEU A 143 11.28 19.82 1.20
C LEU A 143 11.15 18.69 2.24
N ILE A 144 10.47 18.94 3.36
CA ILE A 144 10.19 17.92 4.38
C ILE A 144 9.27 16.81 3.83
N LEU A 145 8.25 17.16 3.04
CA LEU A 145 7.33 16.19 2.44
C LEU A 145 8.04 15.31 1.39
N GLU A 146 8.94 15.87 0.59
CA GLU A 146 9.81 15.12 -0.33
C GLU A 146 10.77 14.19 0.42
N VAL A 147 11.34 14.63 1.57
CA VAL A 147 12.12 13.75 2.44
C VAL A 147 11.28 12.58 2.92
N VAL A 148 10.10 12.82 3.49
CA VAL A 148 9.20 11.77 4.00
C VAL A 148 8.79 10.79 2.89
N GLN A 149 8.44 11.28 1.70
CA GLN A 149 8.14 10.42 0.55
C GLN A 149 9.35 9.56 0.15
N LYS A 150 10.54 10.15 0.11
CA LYS A 150 11.75 9.45 -0.34
C LYS A 150 12.25 8.44 0.69
N THR A 151 12.22 8.76 1.98
CA THR A 151 12.56 7.80 3.05
C THR A 151 11.56 6.66 3.11
N LEU A 152 10.25 6.91 2.94
CA LEU A 152 9.25 5.83 2.88
C LEU A 152 9.47 4.94 1.64
N ALA A 153 9.71 5.53 0.47
CA ALA A 153 9.99 4.75 -0.74
C ALA A 153 11.28 3.92 -0.61
N GLU A 154 12.35 4.48 -0.06
CA GLU A 154 13.61 3.78 0.20
C GLU A 154 13.45 2.68 1.26
N TYR A 155 12.67 2.92 2.32
CA TYR A 155 12.30 1.93 3.34
C TYR A 155 11.51 0.75 2.74
N PHE A 156 10.42 1.03 2.02
CA PHE A 156 9.61 0.00 1.35
C PHE A 156 10.43 -0.81 0.32
N LEU A 157 11.33 -0.16 -0.43
CA LEU A 157 12.23 -0.84 -1.37
C LEU A 157 13.32 -1.68 -0.67
N ARG A 158 13.89 -1.19 0.45
CA ARG A 158 14.92 -1.87 1.24
C ARG A 158 14.38 -3.12 1.92
N GLU A 159 13.25 -2.99 2.61
CA GLU A 159 12.68 -4.07 3.43
C GLU A 159 11.73 -4.97 2.62
N ARG A 160 11.28 -4.51 1.44
CA ARG A 160 10.30 -5.20 0.57
C ARG A 160 9.00 -5.51 1.33
N ALA A 161 8.59 -4.56 2.15
CA ALA A 161 7.32 -4.53 2.85
C ALA A 161 6.41 -3.49 2.16
N ASP A 162 5.12 -3.77 2.16
CA ASP A 162 4.09 -2.83 1.68
C ASP A 162 3.47 -2.04 2.85
N VAL A 163 4.00 -2.19 4.07
CA VAL A 163 3.51 -1.57 5.33
C VAL A 163 4.69 -1.12 6.20
N CYS A 164 4.59 0.08 6.79
CA CYS A 164 5.59 0.71 7.65
C CYS A 164 4.91 1.22 8.94
N LYS A 165 5.54 0.98 10.10
CA LYS A 165 5.05 1.51 11.38
C LYS A 165 5.29 3.01 11.49
N ALA A 166 4.31 3.77 11.98
CA ALA A 166 4.38 5.22 12.11
C ALA A 166 5.53 5.68 13.00
N GLN A 167 5.80 5.01 14.13
CA GLN A 167 6.95 5.33 14.99
C GLN A 167 8.29 5.04 14.28
N THR A 168 8.40 3.94 13.54
CA THR A 168 9.61 3.58 12.80
C THR A 168 9.87 4.55 11.65
N ALA A 169 8.81 4.93 10.91
CA ALA A 169 8.85 6.01 9.93
C ALA A 169 9.32 7.33 10.57
N LEU A 170 8.80 7.69 11.75
CA LEU A 170 9.20 8.88 12.49
C LEU A 170 10.71 8.85 12.83
N THR A 171 11.24 7.69 13.26
CA THR A 171 12.67 7.54 13.56
C THR A 171 13.56 7.59 12.33
N GLU A 172 13.21 6.93 11.21
CA GLU A 172 14.03 6.98 9.99
C GLU A 172 13.92 8.35 9.29
N VAL A 173 12.75 9.00 9.31
CA VAL A 173 12.56 10.38 8.83
C VAL A 173 13.43 11.35 9.65
N ASN A 174 13.38 11.28 10.98
CA ASN A 174 14.21 12.16 11.82
C ASN A 174 15.71 11.87 11.69
N ALA A 175 16.12 10.62 11.44
CA ALA A 175 17.51 10.29 11.12
C ALA A 175 17.96 10.88 9.76
N ALA A 176 17.10 10.82 8.74
CA ALA A 176 17.37 11.41 7.43
C ALA A 176 17.42 12.95 7.47
N LEU A 177 16.58 13.59 8.28
CA LEU A 177 16.59 15.04 8.51
C LEU A 177 17.83 15.47 9.32
N ALA A 178 18.26 14.69 10.31
CA ALA A 178 19.48 14.95 11.07
C ALA A 178 20.73 14.93 10.17
N LEU A 179 20.82 14.02 9.19
CA LEU A 179 21.87 14.00 8.16
C LEU A 179 21.88 15.26 7.28
N ARG A 180 20.73 15.94 7.12
CA ARG A 180 20.61 17.23 6.42
C ARG A 180 20.84 18.45 7.34
N LYS A 181 21.04 18.24 8.65
CA LYS A 181 21.09 19.27 9.71
C LYS A 181 19.79 20.06 9.87
N GLU A 182 18.66 19.45 9.56
CA GLU A 182 17.31 20.01 9.77
C GLU A 182 16.77 19.59 11.16
N ALA A 183 15.74 20.31 11.64
CA ALA A 183 15.15 20.05 12.96
C ALA A 183 14.27 18.79 12.97
N PRO A 184 14.22 18.01 14.07
CA PRO A 184 13.39 16.82 14.17
C PRO A 184 11.89 17.17 14.20
N VAL A 185 11.08 16.33 13.55
CA VAL A 185 9.63 16.46 13.41
C VAL A 185 8.90 15.65 14.50
N SER A 186 7.74 16.14 14.98
CA SER A 186 6.90 15.45 15.97
C SER A 186 5.90 14.49 15.33
N ALA A 187 5.35 13.57 16.13
CA ALA A 187 4.40 12.55 15.66
C ALA A 187 3.13 13.15 15.01
N GLU A 188 2.57 14.19 15.62
CA GLU A 188 1.36 14.88 15.13
C GLU A 188 1.60 15.53 13.76
N THR A 189 2.76 16.17 13.56
CA THR A 189 3.10 16.78 12.27
C THR A 189 3.42 15.72 11.22
N LEU A 190 4.04 14.59 11.60
CA LEU A 190 4.22 13.44 10.70
C LEU A 190 2.86 12.89 10.24
N GLN A 191 1.92 12.67 11.17
CA GLN A 191 0.56 12.20 10.86
C GLN A 191 -0.20 13.18 9.95
N GLN A 192 -0.03 14.50 10.12
CA GLN A 192 -0.59 15.51 9.21
C GLN A 192 -0.02 15.39 7.78
N PHE A 193 1.29 15.12 7.62
CA PHE A 193 1.86 14.86 6.30
C PHE A 193 1.44 13.51 5.71
N LEU A 194 1.28 12.47 6.53
CA LEU A 194 0.76 11.17 6.11
C LEU A 194 -0.70 11.27 5.65
N ALA A 195 -1.54 12.04 6.34
CA ALA A 195 -2.90 12.36 5.87
C ALA A 195 -2.89 13.14 4.54
N LEU A 196 -1.90 14.00 4.30
CA LEU A 196 -1.67 14.69 3.02
C LEU A 196 -1.07 13.79 1.91
N LEU A 197 -0.59 12.59 2.23
CA LEU A 197 -0.18 11.55 1.30
C LEU A 197 -1.32 10.56 1.01
N GLN A 198 -2.14 10.26 2.01
CA GLN A 198 -3.38 9.49 1.88
C GLN A 198 -4.42 10.20 1.03
N LYS A 199 -4.62 11.51 1.23
CA LYS A 199 -5.45 12.36 0.34
C LYS A 199 -4.88 12.49 -1.07
N ARG A 200 -3.67 11.99 -1.33
CA ARG A 200 -3.04 11.90 -2.67
C ARG A 200 -2.96 10.47 -3.23
N ASN A 201 -3.49 9.47 -2.53
CA ASN A 201 -3.46 8.06 -2.92
C ASN A 201 -2.05 7.50 -3.24
N HIS A 202 -1.00 8.03 -2.60
CA HIS A 202 0.33 7.42 -2.64
C HIS A 202 0.51 6.35 -1.55
N VAL A 203 -0.16 6.54 -0.41
CA VAL A 203 0.02 5.72 0.80
C VAL A 203 -1.28 5.76 1.60
N MET A 204 -1.91 4.62 1.90
CA MET A 204 -3.06 4.54 2.81
C MET A 204 -2.55 4.53 4.26
N CYS A 205 -3.10 5.38 5.12
CA CYS A 205 -2.57 5.59 6.47
C CYS A 205 -3.60 5.26 7.55
N SER A 206 -3.11 4.72 8.66
CA SER A 206 -3.80 4.53 9.93
C SER A 206 -3.04 5.30 11.01
N ASN A 207 -3.55 5.32 12.25
CA ASN A 207 -2.92 6.04 13.36
C ASN A 207 -1.50 5.51 13.69
N GLU A 208 -1.27 4.20 13.50
CA GLU A 208 -0.03 3.51 13.85
C GLU A 208 0.74 2.89 12.67
N ASP A 209 0.11 2.71 11.50
CA ASP A 209 0.65 2.00 10.34
C ASP A 209 0.38 2.72 9.00
N ILE A 210 1.28 2.54 8.04
CA ILE A 210 1.36 3.28 6.78
C ILE A 210 1.54 2.28 5.63
N TYR A 211 0.62 2.23 4.66
CA TYR A 211 0.48 1.18 3.64
C TYR A 211 0.71 1.72 2.23
N LEU A 212 1.63 1.14 1.46
CA LEU A 212 1.91 1.54 0.07
C LEU A 212 0.77 1.13 -0.89
N ILE A 213 0.54 1.92 -1.95
CA ILE A 213 -0.52 1.74 -2.96
C ILE A 213 0.09 1.46 -4.35
#